data_AF-A0A1E1WCH3-F1
#
_entry.id   AF-A0A1E1WCH3-F1
#
_cell.length_a   1.000
_cell.length_b   1.000
_cell.length_c   1.000
_cell.angle_alpha   90.00
_cell.angle_beta   90.00
_cell.angle_gamma   90.00
#
_symmetry.space_group_name_H-M   'P 1'
#
loop_
_entity.id
_entity.type
_entity.pdbx_description
1 polymer ?
#
loop_
_entity_poly.entity_id
_entity_poly.type
_entity_poly.pdbx_seq_one_letter_code
_entity_poly.pdbx_strand_id
1 'polypeptide(L)'
;DVDSAVQVDTLKWETDAALQVDTLTSKETYRVELASAVKEASESLEALRTALVQQPKENASGDELATAAKEIAKAGAKPGQTLELAKHLSELLLTECDATEEEAMLKEVESLSLRYEDLLAQAKKRELQINNLSESGRLTCPLCSERNWKQLDNDLWRLEQWLQFAEATEDARTDPPEQYDALEDAIQDHREFLLDLDSHKSIVVSLNVVGSHVAAHASSAADAERVRTRLAAANRRWDVTCEKAGVWQKRLQRALVHNQQFHDIVVELVSRLASAERGVRSREPLRLTRPPAELQRDFRRFSELRDELSRAEPRVLALHEAAQLLKTGDAPQHADDICRRYVEYSRI
;
A
#
# COMPACT_ATOMS: atom_id res chain seq x y z
N ASP A 1 23.68 70.17 -73.91
CA ASP A 1 22.34 69.64 -74.22
C ASP A 1 22.28 68.15 -74.02
N VAL A 2 21.75 67.73 -72.87
CA VAL A 2 20.72 66.69 -72.70
C VAL A 2 20.26 66.76 -71.24
N ASP A 3 18.95 66.93 -71.09
CA ASP A 3 18.04 66.52 -70.02
C ASP A 3 18.53 66.31 -68.59
N SER A 4 17.82 66.96 -67.66
CA SER A 4 16.81 66.29 -66.82
C SER A 4 16.58 67.14 -65.57
N ALA A 5 15.65 68.09 -65.65
CA ALA A 5 15.12 68.77 -64.49
C ALA A 5 14.30 67.77 -63.65
N VAL A 6 14.92 67.17 -62.64
CA VAL A 6 14.19 66.50 -61.54
C VAL A 6 13.92 67.56 -60.49
N GLN A 7 12.77 68.20 -60.62
CA GLN A 7 12.21 69.08 -59.60
C GLN A 7 11.79 68.21 -58.42
N VAL A 8 12.61 68.17 -57.38
CA VAL A 8 12.23 67.59 -56.09
C VAL A 8 11.54 68.70 -55.31
N ASP A 9 10.22 68.74 -55.39
CA ASP A 9 9.42 69.53 -54.46
C ASP A 9 9.76 69.02 -53.05
N THR A 10 10.53 69.82 -52.33
CA THR A 10 10.74 69.62 -50.90
C THR A 10 9.38 69.86 -50.28
N LEU A 11 8.72 68.78 -49.84
CA LEU A 11 7.51 68.84 -49.04
C LEU A 11 7.71 69.92 -47.98
N LYS A 12 6.83 70.93 -48.00
CA LYS A 12 6.80 71.93 -46.92
C LYS A 12 6.62 71.14 -45.63
N TRP A 13 7.55 71.35 -44.69
CA TRP A 13 7.38 70.93 -43.32
C TRP A 13 6.24 71.76 -42.73
N GLU A 14 5.01 71.31 -42.97
CA GLU A 14 3.89 71.68 -42.13
C GLU A 14 4.10 70.90 -40.84
N THR A 15 4.47 71.62 -39.77
CA THR A 15 4.39 71.09 -38.42
C THR A 15 2.92 70.85 -38.12
N ASP A 16 2.44 69.67 -38.49
CA ASP A 16 1.18 69.14 -37.99
C ASP A 16 1.31 69.03 -36.47
N ALA A 17 0.77 70.02 -35.76
CA ALA A 17 0.64 70.04 -34.31
C ALA A 17 -0.35 68.98 -33.78
N ALA A 18 -0.68 67.96 -34.58
CA ALA A 18 -1.70 66.95 -34.31
C ALA A 18 -1.14 65.51 -34.23
N LEU A 19 0.18 65.31 -34.31
CA LEU A 19 0.84 64.02 -34.10
C LEU A 19 1.93 64.11 -33.03
N GLN A 20 1.58 64.64 -31.86
CA GLN A 20 2.32 64.32 -30.64
C GLN A 20 1.83 62.94 -30.20
N VAL A 21 2.58 61.90 -30.53
CA VAL A 21 2.40 60.60 -29.87
C VAL A 21 2.82 60.83 -28.42
N ASP A 22 1.86 60.84 -27.50
CA ASP A 22 2.08 60.89 -26.05
C ASP A 22 2.91 59.68 -25.63
N THR A 23 4.23 59.80 -25.79
CA THR A 23 5.19 58.86 -25.23
C THR A 23 5.30 59.26 -23.77
N LEU A 24 4.54 58.56 -22.91
CA LEU A 24 4.65 58.65 -21.45
C LEU A 24 6.13 58.70 -21.09
N THR A 25 6.54 59.72 -20.35
CA THR A 25 7.89 59.77 -19.77
C THR A 25 8.10 58.53 -18.90
N SER A 26 9.34 58.07 -18.72
CA SER A 26 9.64 56.91 -17.86
C SER A 26 9.00 57.06 -16.46
N LYS A 27 8.93 58.30 -15.95
CA LYS A 27 8.23 58.67 -14.72
C LYS A 27 6.73 58.36 -14.75
N GLU A 28 6.02 58.73 -15.81
CA GLU A 28 4.57 58.49 -15.92
C GLU A 28 4.27 57.00 -16.09
N THR A 29 5.13 56.27 -16.80
CA THR A 29 5.04 54.81 -16.95
C THR A 29 5.18 54.11 -15.60
N TYR A 30 6.23 54.44 -14.84
CA TYR A 30 6.44 53.86 -13.51
C TYR A 30 5.33 54.23 -12.51
N ARG A 31 4.72 55.41 -12.63
CA ARG A 31 3.57 55.78 -11.78
C ARG A 31 2.33 54.94 -12.07
N VAL A 32 2.04 54.67 -13.35
CA VAL A 32 0.91 53.81 -13.73
C VAL A 32 1.15 52.37 -13.29
N GLU A 33 2.36 51.86 -13.49
CA GLU A 33 2.74 50.52 -13.03
C GLU A 33 2.73 50.41 -11.50
N LEU A 34 3.20 51.44 -10.79
CA LEU A 34 3.17 51.50 -9.34
C LEU A 34 1.72 51.48 -8.83
N ALA A 35 0.83 52.29 -9.40
CA ALA A 35 -0.58 52.30 -9.01
C ALA A 35 -1.24 50.93 -9.23
N SER A 36 -0.89 50.24 -10.31
CA SER A 36 -1.35 48.87 -10.57
C SER A 36 -0.77 47.87 -9.56
N ALA A 37 0.52 47.95 -9.26
CA ALA A 37 1.20 47.06 -8.31
C ALA A 37 0.68 47.25 -6.87
N VAL A 38 0.46 48.50 -6.45
CA VAL A 38 -0.15 48.84 -5.15
C VAL A 38 -1.57 48.29 -5.05
N LYS A 39 -2.37 48.43 -6.11
CA LYS A 39 -3.72 47.87 -6.16
C LYS A 39 -3.70 46.35 -6.06
N GLU A 40 -2.84 45.68 -6.83
CA GLU A 40 -2.71 44.22 -6.82
C GLU A 40 -2.17 43.68 -5.48
N ALA A 41 -1.22 44.39 -4.87
CA ALA A 41 -0.72 44.10 -3.52
C ALA A 41 -1.84 44.24 -2.47
N SER A 42 -2.65 45.30 -2.56
CA SER A 42 -3.80 45.47 -1.66
C SER A 42 -4.85 44.36 -1.82
N GLU A 43 -5.22 44.00 -3.05
CA GLU A 43 -6.19 42.93 -3.33
C GLU A 43 -5.69 41.56 -2.87
N SER A 44 -4.41 41.26 -3.11
CA SER A 44 -3.80 40.00 -2.66
C SER A 44 -3.66 39.92 -1.14
N LEU A 45 -3.37 41.02 -0.45
CA LEU A 45 -3.39 41.09 1.01
C LEU A 45 -4.80 40.90 1.58
N GLU A 46 -5.84 41.41 0.92
CA GLU A 46 -7.23 41.18 1.33
C GLU A 46 -7.65 39.71 1.13
N ALA A 47 -7.17 39.06 0.07
CA ALA A 47 -7.37 37.62 -0.14
C ALA A 47 -6.71 36.79 0.97
N LEU A 48 -5.46 37.12 1.35
CA LEU A 48 -4.77 36.47 2.47
C LEU A 48 -5.52 36.68 3.80
N ARG A 49 -5.96 37.91 4.07
CA ARG A 49 -6.78 38.21 5.26
C ARG A 49 -8.07 37.40 5.27
N THR A 50 -8.76 37.31 4.15
CA THR A 50 -10.02 36.54 4.04
C THR A 50 -9.79 35.06 4.32
N ALA A 51 -8.70 34.49 3.78
CA ALA A 51 -8.30 33.11 4.06
C ALA A 51 -7.96 32.87 5.55
N LEU A 52 -7.39 33.86 6.24
CA LEU A 52 -7.10 33.79 7.68
C LEU A 52 -8.36 33.95 8.55
N VAL A 53 -9.37 34.70 8.09
CA VAL A 53 -10.63 34.95 8.82
C VAL A 53 -11.64 33.82 8.66
N GLN A 54 -11.62 33.07 7.56
CA GLN A 54 -12.46 31.88 7.37
C GLN A 54 -11.99 30.74 8.30
N GLN A 55 -12.39 30.82 9.56
CA GLN A 55 -12.00 29.88 10.61
C GLN A 55 -12.76 28.56 10.49
N PRO A 56 -12.07 27.41 10.45
CA PRO A 56 -12.68 26.12 10.78
C PRO A 56 -13.14 26.17 12.25
N LYS A 57 -14.31 25.59 12.55
CA LYS A 57 -14.84 25.50 13.92
C LYS A 57 -13.84 24.75 14.82
N GLU A 58 -13.90 24.93 16.14
CA GLU A 58 -13.04 24.21 17.12
C GLU A 58 -13.08 22.67 16.97
N ASN A 59 -14.09 22.15 16.27
CA ASN A 59 -14.32 20.72 16.03
C ASN A 59 -14.02 20.31 14.56
N ALA A 60 -13.27 21.13 13.82
CA ALA A 60 -13.03 20.92 12.40
C ALA A 60 -12.33 19.59 12.12
N SER A 61 -12.76 18.93 11.04
CA SER A 61 -12.14 17.67 10.63
C SER A 61 -10.70 17.88 10.14
N GLY A 62 -9.88 16.83 10.15
CA GLY A 62 -8.51 16.90 9.63
C GLY A 62 -8.44 17.35 8.17
N ASP A 63 -9.48 17.05 7.37
CA ASP A 63 -9.57 17.44 5.96
C ASP A 63 -9.92 18.94 5.79
N GLU A 64 -10.77 19.47 6.69
CA GLU A 64 -11.07 20.91 6.77
C GLU A 64 -9.83 21.71 7.20
N LEU A 65 -9.04 21.18 8.14
CA LEU A 65 -7.77 21.78 8.57
C LEU A 65 -6.72 21.74 7.46
N ALA A 66 -6.62 20.64 6.70
CA ALA A 66 -5.70 20.51 5.57
C ALA A 66 -6.08 21.45 4.42
N THR A 67 -7.37 21.57 4.12
CA THR A 67 -7.90 22.52 3.12
C THR A 67 -7.60 23.96 3.53
N ALA A 68 -7.83 24.31 4.80
CA ALA A 68 -7.50 25.64 5.32
C ALA A 68 -5.99 25.95 5.23
N ALA A 69 -5.12 24.99 5.55
CA ALA A 69 -3.67 25.16 5.43
C ALA A 69 -3.24 25.42 3.97
N LYS A 70 -3.83 24.67 3.02
CA LYS A 70 -3.55 24.82 1.60
C LYS A 70 -4.00 26.18 1.04
N GLU A 71 -5.17 26.65 1.44
CA GLU A 71 -5.68 27.97 1.03
C GLU A 71 -4.83 29.12 1.61
N ILE A 72 -4.39 29.03 2.87
CA ILE A 72 -3.47 30.02 3.49
C ILE A 72 -2.13 30.04 2.76
N ALA A 73 -1.54 28.87 2.47
CA ALA A 73 -0.26 28.78 1.75
C ALA A 73 -0.35 29.37 0.34
N LYS A 74 -1.45 29.09 -0.37
CA LYS A 74 -1.72 29.62 -1.71
C LYS A 74 -1.92 31.14 -1.69
N ALA A 75 -2.69 31.66 -0.72
CA ALA A 75 -2.95 33.08 -0.59
C ALA A 75 -1.71 33.88 -0.10
N GLY A 76 -0.80 33.25 0.64
CA GLY A 76 0.42 33.89 1.17
C GLY A 76 1.53 34.11 0.16
N ALA A 77 1.54 33.40 -0.98
CA ALA A 77 2.63 33.46 -1.97
C ALA A 77 2.58 34.71 -2.87
N LYS A 78 1.37 35.19 -3.19
CA LYS A 78 1.15 36.30 -4.15
C LYS A 78 1.50 37.69 -3.59
N PRO A 79 1.10 38.06 -2.34
CA PRO A 79 1.30 39.41 -1.82
C PRO A 79 2.76 39.86 -1.77
N GLY A 80 3.69 38.94 -1.47
CA GLY A 80 5.12 39.26 -1.44
C GLY A 80 5.66 39.70 -2.78
N GLN A 81 5.28 39.03 -3.88
CA GLN A 81 5.77 39.36 -5.22
C GLN A 81 5.27 40.73 -5.69
N THR A 82 3.98 41.01 -5.50
CA THR A 82 3.35 42.27 -5.90
C THR A 82 3.83 43.45 -5.05
N LEU A 83 4.11 43.22 -3.76
CA LEU A 83 4.60 44.25 -2.85
C LEU A 83 6.07 44.61 -3.13
N GLU A 84 6.94 43.64 -3.43
CA GLU A 84 8.33 43.92 -3.80
C GLU A 84 8.42 44.73 -5.09
N LEU A 85 7.55 44.45 -6.08
CA LEU A 85 7.44 45.27 -7.28
C LEU A 85 7.01 46.71 -6.96
N ALA A 86 6.00 46.89 -6.09
CA ALA A 86 5.54 48.22 -5.67
C ALA A 86 6.63 49.01 -4.92
N LYS A 87 7.39 48.36 -4.03
CA LYS A 87 8.55 48.98 -3.35
C LYS A 87 9.61 49.42 -4.35
N HIS A 88 9.97 48.55 -5.30
CA HIS A 88 10.99 48.86 -6.29
C HIS A 88 10.58 50.04 -7.19
N LEU A 89 9.34 50.06 -7.69
CA LEU A 89 8.83 51.16 -8.52
C LEU A 89 8.74 52.48 -7.74
N SER A 90 8.35 52.43 -6.46
CA SER A 90 8.34 53.58 -5.55
C SER A 90 9.76 54.14 -5.33
N GLU A 91 10.74 53.29 -5.07
CA GLU A 91 12.14 53.68 -4.91
C GLU A 91 12.73 54.27 -6.19
N LEU A 92 12.47 53.66 -7.35
CA LEU A 92 12.92 54.14 -8.66
C LEU A 92 12.36 55.53 -8.98
N LEU A 93 11.09 55.78 -8.64
CA LEU A 93 10.46 57.09 -8.81
C LEU A 93 11.13 58.18 -7.96
N LEU A 94 11.49 57.85 -6.71
CA LEU A 94 12.15 58.79 -5.80
C LEU A 94 13.61 59.06 -6.16
N THR A 95 14.32 58.04 -6.65
CA THR A 95 15.78 58.10 -6.86
C THR A 95 16.19 58.49 -8.27
N GLU A 96 15.44 58.06 -9.29
CA GLU A 96 15.80 58.24 -10.70
C GLU A 96 14.87 59.20 -11.46
N CYS A 97 13.69 59.53 -10.92
CA CYS A 97 12.68 60.33 -11.61
C CYS A 97 12.30 61.65 -10.90
N ASP A 98 13.04 62.06 -9.86
CA ASP A 98 12.74 63.24 -9.03
C ASP A 98 11.24 63.33 -8.66
N ALA A 99 10.62 62.20 -8.34
CA ALA A 99 9.22 62.15 -7.93
C ALA A 99 9.05 62.60 -6.48
N THR A 100 7.91 63.22 -6.16
CA THR A 100 7.58 63.48 -4.75
C THR A 100 7.13 62.20 -4.06
N GLU A 101 7.18 62.17 -2.72
CA GLU A 101 6.69 61.03 -1.93
C GLU A 101 5.23 60.65 -2.21
N GLU A 102 4.40 61.64 -2.57
CA GLU A 102 3.00 61.42 -2.96
C GLU A 102 2.90 60.78 -4.35
N GLU A 103 3.76 61.19 -5.29
CA GLU A 103 3.82 60.59 -6.64
C GLU A 103 4.37 59.16 -6.62
N ALA A 104 5.26 58.87 -5.67
CA ALA A 104 5.83 57.56 -5.43
C ALA A 104 4.99 56.69 -4.48
N MET A 105 3.80 57.14 -4.04
CA MET A 105 2.90 56.41 -3.15
C MET A 105 3.60 55.83 -1.90
N LEU A 106 4.58 56.58 -1.36
CA LEU A 106 5.51 56.06 -0.34
C LEU A 106 4.75 55.58 0.91
N LYS A 107 3.77 56.37 1.37
CA LYS A 107 2.96 56.05 2.54
C LYS A 107 2.07 54.83 2.33
N GLU A 108 1.49 54.67 1.15
CA GLU A 108 0.69 53.51 0.79
C GLU A 108 1.54 52.25 0.75
N VAL A 109 2.73 52.30 0.13
CA VAL A 109 3.67 51.17 0.06
C VAL A 109 4.17 50.76 1.45
N GLU A 110 4.51 51.73 2.30
CA GLU A 110 4.88 51.48 3.71
C GLU A 110 3.73 50.84 4.50
N SER A 111 2.52 51.38 4.36
CA SER A 111 1.31 50.84 5.01
C SER A 111 1.02 49.41 4.56
N LEU A 112 1.13 49.11 3.26
CA LEU A 112 0.96 47.75 2.73
C LEU A 112 2.07 46.81 3.23
N SER A 113 3.29 47.32 3.40
CA SER A 113 4.41 46.55 3.95
C SER A 113 4.19 46.12 5.39
N LEU A 114 3.77 47.05 6.25
CA LEU A 114 3.42 46.75 7.64
C LEU A 114 2.25 45.75 7.73
N ARG A 115 1.25 45.92 6.87
CA ARG A 115 0.10 45.01 6.80
C ARG A 115 0.48 43.62 6.34
N TYR A 116 1.42 43.50 5.40
CA TYR A 116 1.95 42.22 4.96
C TYR A 116 2.72 41.50 6.06
N GLU A 117 3.57 42.21 6.81
CA GLU A 117 4.32 41.63 7.94
C GLU A 117 3.38 41.09 9.04
N ASP A 118 2.34 41.86 9.40
CA ASP A 118 1.33 41.43 10.37
C ASP A 118 0.56 40.19 9.88
N LEU A 119 0.09 40.19 8.63
CA LEU A 119 -0.62 39.05 8.04
C LEU A 119 0.27 37.80 7.92
N LEU A 120 1.57 37.97 7.61
CA LEU A 120 2.53 36.87 7.62
C LEU A 120 2.75 36.30 9.02
N ALA A 121 2.85 37.15 10.04
CA ALA A 121 2.97 36.70 11.43
C ALA A 121 1.73 35.91 11.87
N GLN A 122 0.53 36.38 11.49
CA GLN A 122 -0.72 35.68 11.73
C GLN A 122 -0.80 34.34 10.96
N ALA A 123 -0.36 34.31 9.70
CA ALA A 123 -0.31 33.09 8.90
C ALA A 123 0.64 32.04 9.51
N LYS A 124 1.85 32.44 9.95
CA LYS A 124 2.79 31.55 10.65
C LYS A 124 2.23 31.02 11.97
N LYS A 125 1.61 31.89 12.76
CA LYS A 125 0.93 31.48 14.00
C LYS A 125 -0.18 30.47 13.72
N ARG A 126 -0.92 30.66 12.62
CA ARG A 126 -1.99 29.76 12.21
C ARG A 126 -1.46 28.41 11.71
N GLU A 127 -0.39 28.41 10.93
CA GLU A 127 0.29 27.19 10.48
C GLU A 127 0.76 26.36 11.67
N LEU A 128 1.39 26.98 12.66
CA LEU A 128 1.77 26.33 13.92
C LEU A 128 0.55 25.78 14.67
N GLN A 129 -0.56 26.52 14.72
CA GLN A 129 -1.77 26.04 15.38
C GLN A 129 -2.40 24.84 14.65
N ILE A 130 -2.43 24.87 13.31
CA ILE A 130 -2.90 23.74 12.50
C ILE A 130 -1.98 22.54 12.72
N ASN A 131 -0.66 22.75 12.71
CA ASN A 131 0.33 21.71 12.94
C ASN A 131 0.20 21.10 14.35
N ASN A 132 -0.02 21.90 15.39
CA ASN A 132 -0.20 21.42 16.76
C ASN A 132 -1.55 20.69 16.97
N LEU A 133 -2.63 21.15 16.34
CA LEU A 133 -3.91 20.42 16.31
C LEU A 133 -3.78 19.10 15.54
N SER A 134 -2.93 19.10 14.50
CA SER A 134 -2.52 17.94 13.72
C SER A 134 -1.58 16.99 14.49
N GLU A 135 -0.75 17.51 15.39
CA GLU A 135 0.19 16.78 16.26
C GLU A 135 -0.52 15.88 17.29
N SER A 136 -1.84 15.99 17.45
CA SER A 136 -2.65 14.96 18.14
C SER A 136 -2.76 13.63 17.37
N GLY A 137 -1.92 13.40 16.35
CA GLY A 137 -1.45 12.05 15.99
C GLY A 137 -1.67 11.59 14.54
N ARG A 138 -2.12 12.45 13.61
CA ARG A 138 -2.49 11.99 12.26
C ARG A 138 -1.51 12.29 11.13
N LEU A 139 -0.94 13.50 11.06
CA LEU A 139 -0.07 13.85 9.93
C LEU A 139 1.38 13.38 10.12
N THR A 140 1.79 13.07 11.34
CA THR A 140 3.13 12.52 11.64
C THR A 140 3.18 11.01 11.64
N CYS A 141 2.02 10.32 11.71
CA CYS A 141 2.00 8.87 11.70
C CYS A 141 2.04 8.33 10.26
N PRO A 142 3.12 7.64 9.85
CA PRO A 142 3.25 7.11 8.49
C PRO A 142 2.22 6.02 8.18
N LEU A 143 1.54 5.47 9.19
CA LEU A 143 0.52 4.42 9.07
C LEU A 143 -0.92 4.96 8.98
N CYS A 144 -1.19 6.20 9.39
CA CYS A 144 -2.56 6.72 9.50
C CYS A 144 -3.02 7.59 8.33
N SER A 145 -2.27 7.59 7.21
CA SER A 145 -2.66 8.31 6.00
C SER A 145 -3.96 7.75 5.38
N GLU A 146 -4.73 8.59 4.68
CA GLU A 146 -5.96 8.18 3.99
C GLU A 146 -5.71 7.03 2.98
N ARG A 147 -4.52 7.00 2.37
CA ARG A 147 -4.08 5.91 1.50
C ARG A 147 -4.01 4.58 2.26
N ASN A 148 -3.47 4.59 3.47
CA ASN A 148 -3.34 3.37 4.28
C ASN A 148 -4.69 2.89 4.81
N TRP A 149 -5.63 3.82 5.10
CA TRP A 149 -7.01 3.46 5.42
C TRP A 149 -7.68 2.69 4.27
N LYS A 150 -7.56 3.20 3.04
CA LYS A 150 -8.09 2.53 1.84
C LYS A 150 -7.42 1.18 1.61
N GLN A 151 -6.12 1.07 1.86
CA GLN A 151 -5.40 -0.19 1.74
C GLN A 151 -5.84 -1.21 2.79
N LEU A 152 -5.93 -0.81 4.06
CA LEU A 152 -6.44 -1.65 5.15
C LEU A 152 -7.85 -2.17 4.83
N ASP A 153 -8.73 -1.30 4.34
CA ASP A 153 -10.10 -1.66 3.99
C ASP A 153 -10.15 -2.70 2.86
N ASN A 154 -9.29 -2.53 1.84
CA ASN A 154 -9.19 -3.46 0.71
C ASN A 154 -8.62 -4.81 1.13
N ASP A 155 -7.55 -4.82 1.92
CA ASP A 155 -6.90 -6.04 2.39
C ASP A 155 -7.82 -6.82 3.35
N LEU A 156 -8.56 -6.11 4.20
CA LEU A 156 -9.57 -6.71 5.07
C LEU A 156 -10.74 -7.30 4.28
N TRP A 157 -11.22 -6.60 3.25
CA TRP A 157 -12.25 -7.13 2.38
C TRP A 157 -11.79 -8.40 1.65
N ARG A 158 -10.56 -8.43 1.13
CA ARG A 158 -9.99 -9.63 0.51
C ARG A 158 -9.94 -10.81 1.46
N LEU A 159 -9.49 -10.58 2.71
CA LEU A 159 -9.50 -11.62 3.74
C LEU A 159 -10.92 -12.11 4.02
N GLU A 160 -11.91 -11.22 4.11
CA GLU A 160 -13.31 -11.59 4.36
C GLU A 160 -13.90 -12.46 3.22
N GLN A 161 -13.53 -12.15 1.97
CA GLN A 161 -13.93 -12.95 0.79
C GLN A 161 -13.25 -14.32 0.79
N TRP A 162 -11.95 -14.37 1.08
CA TRP A 162 -11.23 -15.63 1.19
C TRP A 162 -11.81 -16.50 2.31
N LEU A 163 -12.06 -15.91 3.49
CA LEU A 163 -12.70 -16.60 4.60
C LEU A 163 -14.05 -17.19 4.20
N GLN A 164 -14.85 -16.47 3.40
CA GLN A 164 -16.14 -16.96 2.94
C GLN A 164 -15.98 -18.20 2.04
N PHE A 165 -14.99 -18.18 1.14
CA PHE A 165 -14.67 -19.34 0.31
C PHE A 165 -14.17 -20.52 1.16
N ALA A 166 -13.24 -20.27 2.07
CA ALA A 166 -12.67 -21.30 2.95
C ALA A 166 -13.74 -21.94 3.85
N GLU A 167 -14.65 -21.14 4.41
CA GLU A 167 -15.79 -21.61 5.19
C GLU A 167 -16.72 -22.48 4.35
N ALA A 168 -17.02 -22.08 3.10
CA ALA A 168 -17.83 -22.89 2.20
C ALA A 168 -17.16 -24.23 1.85
N THR A 169 -15.83 -24.23 1.67
CA THR A 169 -15.05 -25.46 1.47
C THR A 169 -15.14 -26.38 2.69
N GLU A 170 -15.00 -25.83 3.90
CA GLU A 170 -15.15 -26.60 5.15
C GLU A 170 -16.58 -27.14 5.31
N ASP A 171 -17.61 -26.33 5.02
CA ASP A 171 -19.01 -26.71 5.16
C ASP A 171 -19.47 -27.76 4.13
N ALA A 172 -18.77 -27.86 2.99
CA ALA A 172 -18.99 -28.92 2.01
C ALA A 172 -18.42 -30.28 2.44
N ARG A 173 -17.53 -30.32 3.46
CA ARG A 173 -16.94 -31.57 3.96
C ARG A 173 -17.95 -32.36 4.79
N THR A 174 -17.98 -33.67 4.58
CA THR A 174 -18.87 -34.59 5.30
C THR A 174 -18.07 -35.56 6.17
N ASP A 175 -18.13 -36.86 5.89
CA ASP A 175 -17.35 -37.90 6.56
C ASP A 175 -16.15 -38.29 5.70
N PRO A 176 -15.02 -38.69 6.31
CA PRO A 176 -13.89 -39.20 5.56
C PRO A 176 -14.30 -40.39 4.68
N PRO A 177 -13.87 -40.46 3.40
CA PRO A 177 -14.16 -41.58 2.53
C PRO A 177 -13.65 -42.92 3.10
N GLU A 178 -14.38 -44.00 2.85
CA GLU A 178 -13.99 -45.35 3.29
C GLU A 178 -13.02 -46.04 2.30
N GLN A 179 -13.10 -45.71 1.01
CA GLN A 179 -12.21 -46.24 -0.01
C GLN A 179 -10.85 -45.53 0.06
N TYR A 180 -9.75 -46.29 -0.01
CA TYR A 180 -8.40 -45.74 0.14
C TYR A 180 -8.11 -44.64 -0.89
N ASP A 181 -8.38 -44.89 -2.17
CA ASP A 181 -8.08 -43.92 -3.24
C ASP A 181 -8.80 -42.58 -3.01
N ALA A 182 -10.09 -42.61 -2.66
CA ALA A 182 -10.86 -41.41 -2.36
C ALA A 182 -10.43 -40.74 -1.04
N LEU A 183 -9.97 -41.52 -0.06
CA LEU A 183 -9.42 -41.00 1.20
C LEU A 183 -8.07 -40.32 0.98
N GLU A 184 -7.24 -40.86 0.08
CA GLU A 184 -5.96 -40.27 -0.34
C GLU A 184 -6.19 -38.93 -1.04
N ASP A 185 -7.15 -38.85 -1.96
CA ASP A 185 -7.57 -37.60 -2.60
C ASP A 185 -8.02 -36.56 -1.55
N ALA A 186 -8.88 -36.96 -0.61
CA ALA A 186 -9.35 -36.07 0.45
C ALA A 186 -8.22 -35.58 1.39
N ILE A 187 -7.19 -36.40 1.62
CA ILE A 187 -5.99 -36.02 2.38
C ILE A 187 -5.17 -34.99 1.60
N GLN A 188 -5.01 -35.18 0.29
CA GLN A 188 -4.28 -34.27 -0.57
C GLN A 188 -4.99 -32.91 -0.67
N ASP A 189 -6.30 -32.89 -0.92
CA ASP A 189 -7.12 -31.68 -0.93
C ASP A 189 -7.01 -30.91 0.38
N HIS A 190 -7.02 -31.63 1.51
CA HIS A 190 -6.87 -31.01 2.82
C HIS A 190 -5.47 -30.41 3.03
N ARG A 191 -4.42 -31.05 2.52
CA ARG A 191 -3.06 -30.51 2.57
C ARG A 191 -2.94 -29.22 1.78
N GLU A 192 -3.53 -29.15 0.60
CA GLU A 192 -3.57 -27.93 -0.22
C GLU A 192 -4.33 -26.82 0.51
N PHE A 193 -5.45 -27.15 1.15
CA PHE A 193 -6.17 -26.21 1.98
C PHE A 193 -5.34 -25.68 3.17
N LEU A 194 -4.56 -26.54 3.85
CA LEU A 194 -3.67 -26.11 4.94
C LEU A 194 -2.55 -25.19 4.45
N LEU A 195 -2.01 -25.42 3.25
CA LEU A 195 -1.03 -24.52 2.63
C LEU A 195 -1.63 -23.17 2.28
N ASP A 196 -2.85 -23.15 1.73
CA ASP A 196 -3.57 -21.92 1.44
C ASP A 196 -3.87 -21.13 2.73
N LEU A 197 -4.30 -21.82 3.78
CA LEU A 197 -4.49 -21.24 5.11
C LEU A 197 -3.18 -20.64 5.65
N ASP A 198 -2.06 -21.38 5.62
CA ASP A 198 -0.78 -20.86 6.13
C ASP A 198 -0.33 -19.60 5.36
N SER A 199 -0.57 -19.54 4.04
CA SER A 199 -0.22 -18.38 3.22
C SER A 199 -0.93 -17.09 3.66
N HIS A 200 -2.17 -17.18 4.17
CA HIS A 200 -2.98 -16.04 4.61
C HIS A 200 -2.64 -15.58 6.04
N LYS A 201 -1.91 -16.38 6.82
CA LYS A 201 -1.56 -16.08 8.21
C LYS A 201 -0.85 -14.73 8.36
N SER A 202 0.11 -14.45 7.48
CA SER A 202 0.87 -13.20 7.51
C SER A 202 -0.01 -11.97 7.27
N ILE A 203 -1.05 -12.11 6.43
CA ILE A 203 -2.01 -11.05 6.12
C ILE A 203 -2.89 -10.78 7.35
N VAL A 204 -3.44 -11.83 7.98
CA VAL A 204 -4.23 -11.71 9.22
C VAL A 204 -3.41 -11.00 10.31
N VAL A 205 -2.13 -11.36 10.43
CA VAL A 205 -1.22 -10.71 11.39
C VAL A 205 -1.07 -9.23 11.11
N SER A 206 -0.72 -8.89 9.86
CA SER A 206 -0.53 -7.52 9.43
C SER A 206 -1.80 -6.67 9.61
N LEU A 207 -2.95 -7.20 9.22
CA LEU A 207 -4.26 -6.55 9.35
C LEU A 207 -4.60 -6.25 10.81
N ASN A 208 -4.28 -7.14 11.74
CA ASN A 208 -4.49 -6.90 13.16
C ASN A 208 -3.60 -5.80 13.73
N VAL A 209 -2.31 -5.81 13.38
CA VAL A 209 -1.34 -4.80 13.83
C VAL A 209 -1.69 -3.42 13.27
N VAL A 210 -1.81 -3.34 11.93
CA VAL A 210 -2.12 -2.08 11.24
C VAL A 210 -3.52 -1.61 11.61
N GLY A 211 -4.50 -2.51 11.61
CA GLY A 211 -5.89 -2.19 11.90
C GLY A 211 -6.12 -1.67 13.31
N SER A 212 -5.47 -2.26 14.32
CA SER A 212 -5.54 -1.77 15.71
C SER A 212 -4.93 -0.38 15.84
N HIS A 213 -3.77 -0.16 15.20
CA HIS A 213 -3.10 1.14 15.20
C HIS A 213 -3.95 2.21 14.51
N VAL A 214 -4.44 1.92 13.30
CA VAL A 214 -5.28 2.82 12.51
C VAL A 214 -6.59 3.15 13.24
N ALA A 215 -7.21 2.16 13.90
CA ALA A 215 -8.42 2.38 14.70
C ALA A 215 -8.18 3.19 15.99
N ALA A 216 -6.96 3.19 16.55
CA ALA A 216 -6.60 4.03 17.69
C ALA A 216 -6.46 5.51 17.29
N HIS A 217 -6.12 5.79 16.04
CA HIS A 217 -5.88 7.13 15.51
C HIS A 217 -7.02 7.65 14.59
N ALA A 218 -8.16 6.95 14.53
CA ALA A 218 -9.29 7.31 13.65
C ALA A 218 -9.95 8.66 14.00
N SER A 219 -10.42 9.37 12.97
CA SER A 219 -11.12 10.69 13.07
C SER A 219 -12.49 10.58 13.68
N SER A 220 -13.18 9.50 13.34
CA SER A 220 -14.50 9.21 13.81
C SER A 220 -14.45 8.00 14.72
N ALA A 221 -15.13 8.10 15.87
CA ALA A 221 -15.38 6.94 16.71
C ALA A 221 -16.13 5.84 15.94
N ALA A 222 -16.98 6.22 14.97
CA ALA A 222 -17.68 5.26 14.12
C ALA A 222 -16.74 4.52 13.16
N ASP A 223 -15.73 5.19 12.61
CA ASP A 223 -14.73 4.54 11.74
C ASP A 223 -13.81 3.62 12.54
N ALA A 224 -13.38 4.05 13.73
CA ALA A 224 -12.64 3.19 14.66
C ALA A 224 -13.44 1.92 14.99
N GLU A 225 -14.71 2.08 15.37
CA GLU A 225 -15.56 0.96 15.75
C GLU A 225 -15.84 0.02 14.57
N ARG A 226 -16.05 0.58 13.37
CA ARG A 226 -16.22 -0.21 12.13
C ARG A 226 -15.03 -1.12 11.89
N VAL A 227 -13.81 -0.59 11.97
CA VAL A 227 -12.59 -1.39 11.76
C VAL A 227 -12.42 -2.44 12.84
N ARG A 228 -12.60 -2.09 14.12
CA ARG A 228 -12.50 -3.05 15.23
C ARG A 228 -13.50 -4.19 15.10
N THR A 229 -14.76 -3.87 14.79
CA THR A 229 -15.83 -4.86 14.62
C THR A 229 -15.51 -5.83 13.48
N ARG A 230 -15.08 -5.31 12.32
CA ARG A 230 -14.72 -6.17 11.17
C ARG A 230 -13.52 -7.04 11.45
N LEU A 231 -12.45 -6.51 12.06
CA LEU A 231 -11.29 -7.30 12.46
C LEU A 231 -11.66 -8.40 13.46
N ALA A 232 -12.45 -8.08 14.48
CA ALA A 232 -12.91 -9.06 15.45
C ALA A 232 -13.74 -10.18 14.80
N ALA A 233 -14.63 -9.82 13.87
CA ALA A 233 -15.42 -10.80 13.12
C ALA A 233 -14.53 -11.67 12.21
N ALA A 234 -13.59 -11.08 11.47
CA ALA A 234 -12.65 -11.80 10.61
C ALA A 234 -11.75 -12.74 11.41
N ASN A 235 -11.21 -12.29 12.54
CA ASN A 235 -10.40 -13.13 13.44
C ASN A 235 -11.19 -14.30 14.00
N ARG A 236 -12.43 -14.08 14.45
CA ARG A 236 -13.28 -15.16 14.95
C ARG A 236 -13.53 -16.21 13.86
N ARG A 237 -13.83 -15.76 12.64
CA ARG A 237 -14.03 -16.64 11.47
C ARG A 237 -12.76 -17.41 11.15
N TRP A 238 -11.62 -16.74 11.12
CA TRP A 238 -10.30 -17.35 10.94
C TRP A 238 -10.02 -18.45 11.97
N ASP A 239 -10.24 -18.18 13.26
CA ASP A 239 -10.01 -19.12 14.35
C ASP A 239 -10.90 -20.36 14.21
N VAL A 240 -12.19 -20.17 13.88
CA VAL A 240 -13.13 -21.27 13.64
C VAL A 240 -12.71 -22.10 12.43
N THR A 241 -12.26 -21.48 11.34
CA THR A 241 -11.76 -22.20 10.16
C THR A 241 -10.50 -23.00 10.50
N CYS A 242 -9.57 -22.44 11.27
CA CYS A 242 -8.39 -23.17 11.76
C CYS A 242 -8.77 -24.36 12.65
N GLU A 243 -9.73 -24.18 13.56
CA GLU A 243 -10.21 -25.26 14.43
C GLU A 243 -10.87 -26.39 13.62
N LYS A 244 -11.77 -26.04 12.70
CA LYS A 244 -12.43 -27.01 11.79
C LYS A 244 -11.40 -27.77 10.97
N ALA A 245 -10.41 -27.08 10.41
CA ALA A 245 -9.32 -27.70 9.65
C ALA A 245 -8.54 -28.71 10.52
N GLY A 246 -8.18 -28.35 11.75
CA GLY A 246 -7.49 -29.25 12.69
C GLY A 246 -8.35 -30.45 13.12
N VAL A 247 -9.67 -30.28 13.27
CA VAL A 247 -10.59 -31.40 13.54
C VAL A 247 -10.67 -32.33 12.33
N TRP A 248 -10.77 -31.77 11.12
CA TRP A 248 -10.81 -32.56 9.88
C TRP A 248 -9.52 -33.34 9.66
N GLN A 249 -8.36 -32.73 9.91
CA GLN A 249 -7.06 -33.40 9.87
C GLN A 249 -7.05 -34.65 10.76
N LYS A 250 -7.54 -34.53 12.00
CA LYS A 250 -7.62 -35.66 12.94
C LYS A 250 -8.59 -36.75 12.46
N ARG A 251 -9.71 -36.36 11.84
CA ARG A 251 -10.69 -37.31 11.27
C ARG A 251 -10.08 -38.08 10.10
N LEU A 252 -9.39 -37.41 9.18
CA LEU A 252 -8.68 -38.04 8.06
C LEU A 252 -7.57 -38.98 8.54
N GLN A 253 -6.73 -38.53 9.48
CA GLN A 253 -5.69 -39.36 10.10
C GLN A 253 -6.31 -40.61 10.73
N ARG A 254 -7.38 -40.47 11.51
CA ARG A 254 -8.06 -41.62 12.13
C ARG A 254 -8.62 -42.56 11.07
N ALA A 255 -9.28 -42.04 10.03
CA ALA A 255 -9.81 -42.86 8.95
C ALA A 255 -8.69 -43.67 8.27
N LEU A 256 -7.55 -43.03 8.00
CA LEU A 256 -6.38 -43.66 7.38
C LEU A 256 -5.79 -44.78 8.25
N VAL A 257 -5.60 -44.55 9.56
CA VAL A 257 -5.12 -45.58 10.50
C VAL A 257 -6.02 -46.81 10.52
N HIS A 258 -7.32 -46.64 10.34
CA HIS A 258 -8.30 -47.73 10.41
C HIS A 258 -8.68 -48.28 9.02
N ASN A 259 -8.07 -47.77 7.95
CA ASN A 259 -8.41 -48.16 6.60
C ASN A 259 -7.78 -49.51 6.23
N GLN A 260 -8.59 -50.55 6.05
CA GLN A 260 -8.08 -51.90 5.73
C GLN A 260 -7.37 -51.95 4.37
N GLN A 261 -7.88 -51.26 3.35
CA GLN A 261 -7.28 -51.26 2.01
C GLN A 261 -5.86 -50.66 2.04
N PHE A 262 -5.67 -49.60 2.81
CA PHE A 262 -4.36 -49.03 3.10
C PHE A 262 -3.40 -50.08 3.70
N HIS A 263 -3.84 -50.79 4.74
CA HIS A 263 -3.03 -51.83 5.37
C HIS A 263 -2.68 -52.98 4.41
N ASP A 264 -3.65 -53.42 3.60
CA ASP A 264 -3.44 -54.47 2.60
C ASP A 264 -2.40 -54.03 1.55
N ILE A 265 -2.47 -52.78 1.11
CA ILE A 265 -1.49 -52.17 0.20
C ILE A 265 -0.09 -52.12 0.84
N VAL A 266 0.01 -51.70 2.12
CA VAL A 266 1.29 -51.69 2.87
C VAL A 266 1.89 -53.10 2.89
N VAL A 267 1.11 -54.10 3.28
CA VAL A 267 1.55 -55.49 3.39
C VAL A 267 1.99 -56.04 2.03
N GLU A 268 1.23 -55.78 0.97
CA GLU A 268 1.57 -56.17 -0.40
C GLU A 268 2.94 -55.59 -0.79
N LEU A 269 3.14 -54.29 -0.60
CA LEU A 269 4.39 -53.61 -0.98
C LEU A 269 5.58 -54.10 -0.16
N VAL A 270 5.43 -54.26 1.16
CA VAL A 270 6.50 -54.79 2.02
C VAL A 270 6.89 -56.21 1.60
N SER A 271 5.90 -57.07 1.30
CA SER A 271 6.16 -58.44 0.82
C SER A 271 6.91 -58.44 -0.51
N ARG A 272 6.51 -57.58 -1.45
CA ARG A 272 7.17 -57.43 -2.76
C ARG A 272 8.60 -56.91 -2.61
N LEU A 273 8.82 -55.89 -1.77
CA LEU A 273 10.16 -55.37 -1.47
C LEU A 273 11.07 -56.41 -0.82
N ALA A 274 10.56 -57.17 0.16
CA ALA A 274 11.31 -58.24 0.80
C ALA A 274 11.66 -59.38 -0.19
N SER A 275 10.75 -59.69 -1.13
CA SER A 275 11.02 -60.65 -2.21
C SER A 275 12.09 -60.15 -3.17
N ALA A 276 12.01 -58.87 -3.58
CA ALA A 276 13.01 -58.20 -4.39
C ALA A 276 14.39 -58.25 -3.73
N GLU A 277 14.46 -57.89 -2.45
CA GLU A 277 15.69 -57.88 -1.66
C GLU A 277 16.33 -59.27 -1.56
N ARG A 278 15.54 -60.32 -1.25
CA ARG A 278 16.03 -61.71 -1.24
C ARG A 278 16.55 -62.13 -2.62
N GLY A 279 15.84 -61.75 -3.68
CA GLY A 279 16.26 -61.98 -5.07
C GLY A 279 17.63 -61.39 -5.36
N VAL A 280 17.88 -60.15 -4.92
CA VAL A 280 19.18 -59.48 -5.05
C VAL A 280 20.25 -60.17 -4.19
N ARG A 281 20.01 -60.36 -2.89
CA ARG A 281 20.98 -60.95 -1.95
C ARG A 281 21.41 -62.35 -2.32
N SER A 282 20.49 -63.20 -2.81
CA SER A 282 20.81 -64.58 -3.22
C SER A 282 21.85 -64.67 -4.35
N ARG A 283 22.13 -63.55 -5.03
CA ARG A 283 23.07 -63.48 -6.15
C ARG A 283 24.40 -62.82 -5.77
N GLU A 284 24.52 -62.32 -4.56
CA GLU A 284 25.78 -61.84 -4.00
C GLU A 284 26.60 -63.01 -3.40
N PRO A 285 27.92 -63.05 -3.61
CA PRO A 285 28.72 -62.14 -4.43
C PRO A 285 28.58 -62.42 -5.94
N LEU A 286 28.56 -61.36 -6.75
CA LEU A 286 28.55 -61.44 -8.21
C LEU A 286 29.85 -62.08 -8.71
N ARG A 287 29.78 -63.37 -9.02
CA ARG A 287 30.91 -64.08 -9.64
C ARG A 287 30.93 -63.80 -11.14
N LEU A 288 31.69 -62.77 -11.54
CA LEU A 288 31.90 -62.38 -12.95
C LEU A 288 32.58 -63.45 -13.81
N THR A 289 33.05 -64.54 -13.19
CA THR A 289 33.60 -65.72 -13.86
C THR A 289 32.53 -66.66 -14.43
N ARG A 290 31.24 -66.39 -14.19
CA ARG A 290 30.13 -67.17 -14.76
C ARG A 290 30.04 -66.99 -16.29
N PRO A 291 29.45 -67.97 -17.01
CA PRO A 291 29.26 -67.86 -18.46
C PRO A 291 28.53 -66.57 -18.87
N PRO A 292 28.89 -65.93 -20.00
CA PRO A 292 28.26 -64.69 -20.47
C PRO A 292 26.73 -64.77 -20.58
N ALA A 293 26.19 -65.93 -20.97
CA ALA A 293 24.75 -66.15 -21.08
C ALA A 293 24.04 -66.08 -19.71
N GLU A 294 24.67 -66.58 -18.65
CA GLU A 294 24.14 -66.49 -17.28
C GLU A 294 24.19 -65.06 -16.76
N LEU A 295 25.29 -64.36 -17.01
CA LEU A 295 25.43 -62.93 -16.65
C LEU A 295 24.40 -62.06 -17.39
N GLN A 296 24.13 -62.31 -18.67
CA GLN A 296 23.09 -61.62 -19.44
C GLN A 296 21.67 -61.91 -18.94
N ARG A 297 21.39 -63.15 -18.54
CA ARG A 297 20.11 -63.51 -17.92
C ARG A 297 19.94 -62.80 -16.57
N ASP A 298 21.01 -62.76 -15.79
CA ASP A 298 21.00 -62.11 -14.49
C ASP A 298 20.80 -60.60 -14.62
N PHE A 299 21.50 -59.96 -15.57
CA PHE A 299 21.32 -58.55 -15.91
C PHE A 299 19.89 -58.21 -16.34
N ARG A 300 19.30 -59.00 -17.25
CA ARG A 300 17.91 -58.79 -17.70
C ARG A 300 16.93 -58.81 -16.54
N ARG A 301 17.04 -59.82 -15.67
CA ARG A 301 16.19 -59.95 -14.49
C ARG A 301 16.39 -58.78 -13.50
N PHE A 302 17.61 -58.31 -13.32
CA PHE A 302 17.87 -57.12 -12.48
C PHE A 302 17.31 -55.84 -13.09
N SER A 303 17.37 -55.69 -14.41
CA SER A 303 16.75 -54.56 -15.10
C SER A 303 15.23 -54.60 -14.94
N GLU A 304 14.60 -55.75 -15.11
CA GLU A 304 13.16 -55.94 -14.89
C GLU A 304 12.77 -55.60 -13.45
N LEU A 305 13.54 -56.10 -12.47
CA LEU A 305 13.32 -55.81 -11.05
C LEU A 305 13.47 -54.32 -10.74
N ARG A 306 14.49 -53.66 -11.30
CA ARG A 306 14.67 -52.20 -11.16
C ARG A 306 13.47 -51.46 -11.71
N ASP A 307 13.00 -51.82 -12.90
CA ASP A 307 11.87 -51.14 -13.54
C ASP A 307 10.56 -51.38 -12.74
N GLU A 308 10.38 -52.55 -12.13
CA GLU A 308 9.29 -52.82 -11.19
C GLU A 308 9.36 -51.97 -9.91
N LEU A 309 10.55 -51.84 -9.32
CA LEU A 309 10.77 -51.01 -8.13
C LEU A 309 10.52 -49.53 -8.44
N SER A 310 11.00 -49.03 -9.58
CA SER A 310 10.73 -47.66 -10.03
C SER A 310 9.24 -47.39 -10.25
N ARG A 311 8.47 -48.37 -10.75
CA ARG A 311 7.01 -48.24 -10.85
C ARG A 311 6.30 -48.22 -9.50
N ALA A 312 6.88 -48.83 -8.46
CA ALA A 312 6.32 -48.87 -7.11
C ALA A 312 6.70 -47.65 -6.25
N GLU A 313 7.72 -46.88 -6.65
CA GLU A 313 8.24 -45.72 -5.92
C GLU A 313 7.15 -44.68 -5.55
N PRO A 314 6.24 -44.26 -6.45
CA PRO A 314 5.20 -43.28 -6.10
C PRO A 314 4.28 -43.77 -4.98
N ARG A 315 3.91 -45.06 -4.99
CA ARG A 315 3.07 -45.67 -3.94
C ARG A 315 3.80 -45.65 -2.60
N VAL A 316 5.10 -46.00 -2.57
CA VAL A 316 5.91 -45.98 -1.34
C VAL A 316 6.04 -44.56 -0.78
N LEU A 317 6.20 -43.55 -1.64
CA LEU A 317 6.24 -42.15 -1.24
C LEU A 317 4.89 -41.71 -0.64
N ALA A 318 3.77 -42.02 -1.31
CA ALA A 318 2.44 -41.70 -0.80
C ALA A 318 2.17 -42.35 0.56
N LEU A 319 2.57 -43.62 0.73
CA LEU A 319 2.53 -44.33 2.01
C LEU A 319 3.41 -43.71 3.09
N HIS A 320 4.60 -43.25 2.71
CA HIS A 320 5.49 -42.54 3.62
C HIS A 320 4.83 -41.24 4.09
N GLU A 321 4.25 -40.46 3.18
CA GLU A 321 3.55 -39.22 3.50
C GLU A 321 2.33 -39.46 4.39
N ALA A 322 1.51 -40.46 4.06
CA ALA A 322 0.43 -40.95 4.91
C ALA A 322 0.92 -41.30 6.32
N ALA A 323 2.04 -42.03 6.43
CA ALA A 323 2.63 -42.38 7.73
C ALA A 323 3.20 -41.16 8.50
N GLN A 324 3.74 -40.15 7.81
CA GLN A 324 4.19 -38.90 8.44
C GLN A 324 3.00 -38.10 8.99
N LEU A 325 1.88 -38.10 8.28
CA LEU A 325 0.63 -37.53 8.79
C LEU A 325 0.17 -38.24 10.07
N LEU A 326 0.40 -39.55 10.22
CA LEU A 326 0.10 -40.26 11.46
C LEU A 326 1.06 -39.89 12.60
N LYS A 327 2.36 -39.71 12.30
CA LYS A 327 3.37 -39.36 13.31
C LYS A 327 3.18 -37.97 13.89
N THR A 328 2.67 -37.02 13.12
CA THR A 328 2.30 -35.70 13.66
C THR A 328 1.06 -35.75 14.57
N GLY A 329 0.34 -36.89 14.60
CA GLY A 329 -0.82 -37.16 15.46
C GLY A 329 -0.49 -37.61 16.91
N ASP A 330 0.74 -38.00 17.22
CA ASP A 330 1.25 -38.12 18.60
C ASP A 330 2.07 -36.84 18.93
N ALA A 331 1.39 -35.82 19.46
CA ALA A 331 1.79 -34.40 19.53
C ALA A 331 3.22 -34.11 20.08
N PRO A 332 3.89 -33.03 19.60
CA PRO A 332 3.86 -31.77 20.36
C PRO A 332 3.91 -30.43 19.57
N GLN A 333 3.24 -29.42 20.16
CA GLN A 333 3.51 -27.97 20.16
C GLN A 333 3.23 -27.07 18.93
N HIS A 334 3.25 -27.51 17.67
CA HIS A 334 3.20 -26.52 16.58
C HIS A 334 1.80 -26.07 16.13
N ALA A 335 0.74 -26.83 16.42
CA ALA A 335 -0.64 -26.39 16.18
C ALA A 335 -1.20 -25.55 17.36
N ASP A 336 -0.74 -25.84 18.58
CA ASP A 336 -1.08 -25.08 19.78
C ASP A 336 -0.33 -23.74 19.82
N ASP A 337 0.93 -23.67 19.38
CA ASP A 337 1.74 -22.45 19.49
C ASP A 337 1.28 -21.32 18.56
N ILE A 338 0.62 -21.63 17.44
CA ILE A 338 0.12 -20.63 16.49
C ILE A 338 -1.08 -19.89 17.10
N CYS A 339 -1.98 -20.62 17.76
CA CYS A 339 -3.14 -20.05 18.45
C CYS A 339 -2.77 -19.45 19.81
N ARG A 340 -1.84 -20.07 20.55
CA ARG A 340 -1.48 -19.67 21.93
C ARG A 340 -0.56 -18.45 21.97
N ARG A 341 0.37 -18.27 21.00
CA ARG A 341 1.20 -17.04 20.92
C ARG A 341 0.42 -15.81 20.48
N TYR A 342 -0.75 -15.96 19.86
CA TYR A 342 -1.57 -14.82 19.42
C TYR A 342 -2.41 -14.19 20.56
N VAL A 343 -2.80 -15.00 21.54
CA VAL A 343 -3.52 -14.52 22.73
C VAL A 343 -2.61 -13.72 23.67
N GLU A 344 -1.30 -13.94 23.65
CA GLU A 344 -0.33 -13.16 24.43
C GLU A 344 0.00 -11.79 23.80
N TYR A 345 -0.05 -11.65 22.48
CA TYR A 345 0.20 -10.38 21.79
C TYR A 345 -1.03 -9.48 21.59
N SER A 346 -2.24 -9.97 21.90
CA SER A 346 -3.50 -9.20 21.81
C SER A 346 -3.97 -8.63 23.16
N ARG A 347 -3.12 -8.69 24.20
CA ARG A 347 -3.36 -8.13 25.55
C ARG A 347 -2.42 -6.97 25.93
N ILE A 348 -1.72 -6.39 24.96
CA ILE A 348 -0.99 -5.11 25.07
C ILE A 348 -1.66 -4.13 24.13
#